data_AF-A0A953AVH7-F1
#
_entry.id   AF-A0A953AVH7-F1
#
_cell.length_a   1.000
_cell.length_b   1.000
_cell.length_c   1.000
_cell.angle_alpha   90.00
_cell.angle_beta   90.00
_cell.angle_gamma   90.00
#
_symmetry.space_group_name_H-M   'P 1'
#
loop_
_entity.id
_entity.type
_entity.pdbx_description
1 polymer ?
#
loop_
_entity_poly.entity_id
_entity_poly.type
_entity_poly.pdbx_seq_one_letter_code
_entity_poly.pdbx_strand_id
1 'polypeptide(L)' 'MSAAGDGPPAAPDSGATAERLSEILLASLAALAAAGEVETACRLAGQACAALRGPAPGAARRFDILLHRLTPRLTW' A
#
# COMPACT_ATOMS: atom_id res chain seq x y z
N MET A 1 36.77 -13.72 -28.24
CA MET A 1 36.06 -14.31 -27.09
C MET A 1 36.40 -13.50 -25.86
N SER A 2 35.54 -12.55 -25.45
CA SER A 2 35.63 -11.91 -24.14
C SER A 2 34.25 -11.95 -23.52
N ALA A 3 34.13 -12.70 -22.43
CA ALA A 3 32.95 -12.75 -21.59
C ALA A 3 32.80 -11.39 -20.89
N ALA A 4 31.79 -10.62 -21.30
CA ALA A 4 31.36 -9.43 -20.59
C ALA A 4 30.44 -9.86 -19.44
N GLY A 5 30.67 -9.26 -18.28
CA GLY A 5 30.20 -9.69 -16.97
C GLY A 5 28.71 -10.02 -16.87
N ASP A 6 28.45 -11.22 -16.36
CA ASP A 6 27.22 -11.55 -15.65
C ASP A 6 27.35 -10.92 -14.25
N GLY A 7 26.94 -9.65 -14.11
CA GLY A 7 26.80 -9.02 -12.81
C GLY A 7 25.69 -9.69 -12.02
N PRO A 8 25.78 -9.78 -10.68
CA PRO A 8 24.76 -10.44 -9.87
C PRO A 8 23.38 -9.83 -10.14
N PRO A 9 22.29 -10.63 -10.13
CA PRO A 9 20.96 -10.12 -10.39
C PRO A 9 20.67 -8.98 -9.43
N ALA A 10 20.34 -7.81 -9.98
CA ALA A 10 20.01 -6.61 -9.21
C ALA A 10 19.02 -7.00 -8.11
N ALA A 11 19.38 -6.70 -6.85
CA ALA A 11 18.50 -6.93 -5.72
C ALA A 11 17.13 -6.30 -6.01
N PRO A 12 16.02 -6.96 -5.65
CA PRO A 12 14.69 -6.45 -5.98
C PRO A 12 14.57 -5.02 -5.46
N ASP A 13 14.15 -4.11 -6.34
CA ASP A 13 13.93 -2.72 -5.97
C ASP A 13 12.94 -2.69 -4.79
N SER A 14 13.44 -2.34 -3.60
CA SER A 14 12.64 -2.30 -2.37
C SER A 14 11.40 -1.41 -2.55
N GLY A 15 11.49 -0.40 -3.40
CA GLY A 15 10.36 0.44 -3.81
C GLY A 15 9.29 -0.30 -4.61
N ALA A 16 9.69 -1.13 -5.60
CA ALA A 16 8.74 -1.91 -6.38
C ALA A 16 8.03 -2.99 -5.53
N THR A 17 8.75 -3.56 -4.56
CA THR A 17 8.16 -4.50 -3.59
C THR A 17 7.16 -3.79 -2.67
N ALA A 18 7.51 -2.61 -2.15
CA ALA A 18 6.61 -1.82 -1.31
C ALA A 18 5.33 -1.39 -2.05
N GLU A 19 5.43 -1.04 -3.33
CA GLU A 19 4.27 -0.72 -4.19
C GLU A 19 3.34 -1.93 -4.36
N ARG A 20 3.88 -3.12 -4.71
CA ARG A 20 3.06 -4.34 -4.85
C ARG A 20 2.38 -4.74 -3.54
N LEU A 21 3.10 -4.68 -2.42
CA LEU A 21 2.53 -4.96 -1.10
C LEU A 21 1.45 -3.94 -0.74
N SER A 22 1.64 -2.67 -1.11
CA SER A 22 0.63 -1.63 -0.91
C SER A 22 -0.64 -1.90 -1.70
N GLU A 23 -0.54 -2.38 -2.94
CA GLU A 23 -1.70 -2.78 -3.75
C GLU A 23 -2.48 -3.94 -3.13
N ILE A 24 -1.79 -4.97 -2.65
CA ILE A 24 -2.41 -6.10 -1.95
C ILE A 24 -3.12 -5.63 -0.68
N LEU A 25 -2.48 -4.74 0.09
CA LEU A 25 -3.06 -4.20 1.31
C LEU A 25 -4.30 -3.34 1.00
N LEU A 26 -4.25 -2.50 -0.03
CA LEU A 26 -5.41 -1.71 -0.47
C LEU A 26 -6.60 -2.60 -0.86
N ALA A 27 -6.35 -3.67 -1.62
CA ALA A 27 -7.39 -4.62 -1.98
C ALA A 27 -7.99 -5.31 -0.74
N SER A 28 -7.14 -5.68 0.22
CA SER A 28 -7.56 -6.31 1.48
C SER A 28 -8.43 -5.37 2.33
N LEU A 29 -8.05 -4.09 2.44
CA LEU A 29 -8.82 -3.09 3.18
C LEU A 29 -10.16 -2.77 2.50
N ALA A 30 -10.19 -2.75 1.17
CA ALA A 30 -11.44 -2.60 0.42
C ALA A 30 -12.39 -3.79 0.65
N ALA A 31 -11.86 -5.02 0.67
CA ALA A 31 -12.64 -6.22 0.98
C ALA A 31 -13.18 -6.19 2.42
N LEU A 32 -12.36 -5.75 3.37
CA LEU A 32 -12.76 -5.59 4.77
C LEU A 32 -13.94 -4.60 4.91
N ALA A 33 -13.83 -3.43 4.27
CA ALA A 33 -14.92 -2.46 4.24
C ALA A 33 -16.17 -2.98 3.51
N ALA A 34 -16.02 -3.84 2.50
CA ALA A 34 -17.15 -4.49 1.84
C ALA A 34 -17.84 -5.53 2.75
N ALA A 35 -17.09 -6.17 3.65
CA ALA A 35 -17.60 -7.11 4.65
C ALA A 35 -18.29 -6.44 5.85
N GLY A 36 -18.37 -5.11 5.88
CA GLY A 36 -18.97 -4.34 6.98
C GLY A 36 -17.97 -3.81 8.00
N GLU A 37 -16.71 -4.21 7.92
CA GLU A 37 -15.62 -3.84 8.83
C GLU A 37 -14.98 -2.48 8.45
N VAL A 38 -15.82 -1.47 8.18
CA VAL A 38 -15.38 -0.16 7.65
C VAL A 38 -14.48 0.59 8.64
N GLU A 39 -14.79 0.54 9.94
CA GLU A 39 -13.97 1.19 10.97
C GLU A 39 -12.57 0.60 11.04
N THR A 40 -12.48 -0.73 11.08
CA THR A 40 -11.21 -1.47 11.05
C THR A 40 -10.41 -1.13 9.80
N ALA A 41 -11.07 -1.09 8.63
CA ALA A 41 -10.43 -0.72 7.37
C ALA A 41 -9.88 0.72 7.38
N CYS A 42 -10.65 1.69 7.89
CA CYS A 42 -10.20 3.07 8.05
C CYS A 42 -8.98 3.18 8.96
N ARG A 43 -9.02 2.54 10.14
CA ARG A 43 -7.92 2.59 11.10
C ARG A 43 -6.62 2.03 10.51
N LEU A 44 -6.69 0.87 9.86
CA LEU A 44 -5.53 0.24 9.21
C LEU A 44 -5.01 1.08 8.03
N ALA A 45 -5.90 1.67 7.21
CA ALA A 45 -5.51 2.57 6.12
C ALA A 45 -4.76 3.81 6.66
N GLY A 46 -5.19 4.37 7.79
CA GLY A 46 -4.49 5.49 8.44
C GLY A 46 -3.09 5.11 8.93
N GLN A 47 -2.95 3.94 9.55
CA GLN A 47 -1.65 3.43 9.98
C GLN A 47 -0.70 3.21 8.80
N ALA A 48 -1.19 2.62 7.70
CA ALA A 48 -0.40 2.42 6.48
C ALA A 48 0.03 3.76 5.85
N CYS A 49 -0.88 4.74 5.77
CA CYS A 49 -0.57 6.08 5.28
C CYS A 49 0.54 6.76 6.11
N ALA A 50 0.46 6.68 7.44
CA ALA A 50 1.48 7.24 8.34
C ALA A 50 2.85 6.57 8.16
N ALA A 51 2.87 5.23 8.04
CA ALA A 51 4.11 4.48 7.86
C ALA A 51 4.81 4.77 6.52
N LEU A 52 4.04 5.05 5.45
CA LEU A 52 4.57 5.22 4.09
C LEU A 52 4.84 6.67 3.71
N ARG A 53 4.36 7.65 4.49
CA ARG A 53 4.46 9.09 4.13
C ARG A 53 5.88 9.57 3.86
N GLY A 54 6.87 9.05 4.59
CA GLY A 54 8.29 9.30 4.33
C GLY A 54 8.87 8.43 3.21
N PRO A 55 8.90 7.10 3.37
CA PRO A 55 9.65 6.21 2.47
C PRO A 55 9.00 6.00 1.09
N ALA A 56 7.69 6.17 0.96
CA ALA A 56 6.95 5.91 -0.27
C ALA A 56 5.71 6.82 -0.39
N PRO A 57 5.87 8.12 -0.69
CA PRO A 57 4.76 9.09 -0.72
C PRO A 57 3.68 8.74 -1.76
N GLY A 58 4.06 8.09 -2.87
CA GLY A 58 3.12 7.59 -3.88
C GLY A 58 2.18 6.51 -3.33
N ALA A 59 2.73 5.54 -2.59
CA ALA A 59 1.94 4.53 -1.89
C ALA A 59 1.07 5.16 -0.80
N ALA A 60 1.61 6.07 0.02
CA ALA A 60 0.87 6.76 1.07
C ALA A 60 -0.38 7.47 0.55
N ARG A 61 -0.28 8.16 -0.60
CA ARG A 61 -1.40 8.86 -1.24
C ARG A 61 -2.55 7.92 -1.59
N ARG A 62 -2.27 6.67 -1.97
CA ARG A 62 -3.33 5.70 -2.32
C ARG A 62 -4.15 5.29 -1.09
N PHE A 63 -3.50 5.11 0.06
CA PHE A 63 -4.20 4.84 1.33
C PHE A 63 -5.04 6.04 1.79
N ASP A 64 -4.53 7.26 1.59
CA ASP A 64 -5.27 8.48 1.88
C ASP A 64 -6.54 8.63 1.01
N ILE A 65 -6.45 8.29 -0.29
CA ILE A 65 -7.62 8.24 -1.18
C ILE A 65 -8.62 7.18 -0.69
N LEU A 66 -8.16 6.00 -0.29
CA LEU A 66 -9.04 4.96 0.24
C LEU A 66 -9.77 5.44 1.50
N LEU A 67 -9.05 6.06 2.44
CA LEU A 67 -9.62 6.69 3.65
C LEU A 67 -10.74 7.67 3.28
N HIS A 68 -10.48 8.59 2.36
CA HIS A 68 -11.47 9.57 1.93
C HIS A 68 -12.75 8.93 1.38
N ARG A 69 -12.63 7.75 0.75
CA ARG A 69 -13.78 6.98 0.25
C ARG A 69 -14.52 6.20 1.33
N LEU A 70 -13.82 5.79 2.38
CA LEU A 70 -14.39 4.98 3.47
C LEU A 70 -15.01 5.84 4.57
N THR A 71 -14.46 7.02 4.86
CA THR A 71 -14.96 7.91 5.92
C THR A 71 -16.48 8.19 5.84
N PRO A 72 -17.08 8.45 4.66
CA PRO A 72 -18.53 8.66 4.57
C PRO A 72 -19.37 7.40 4.87
N ARG A 73 -18.75 6.22 4.87
CA ARG A 73 -19.42 4.94 5.19
C ARG A 73 -19.37 4.61 6.68
N LEU A 74 -18.67 5.41 7.48
CA LEU A 74 -18.74 5.29 8.94
C LEU A 74 -20.12 5.79 9.37
N THR A 75 -20.88 4.92 10.03
CA THR A 75 -22.18 5.25 10.61
C THR A 75 -21.96 5.66 12.06
N TRP A 76 -21.52 6.91 12.23
CA TRP A 76 -21.57 7.63 13.51
C TRP A 76 -23.00 7.69 14.05
#